data_AF-A0AAD8CM44-F1
#
_entry.id   AF-A0AAD8CM44-F1
#
_cell.length_a   1.000
_cell.length_b   1.000
_cell.length_c   1.000
_cell.angle_alpha   90.00
_cell.angle_beta   90.00
_cell.angle_gamma   90.00
#
_symmetry.space_group_name_H-M   'P 1'
#
loop_
_entity.id
_entity.type
_entity.pdbx_description
1 polymer ?
#
loop_
_entity_poly.entity_id
_entity_poly.type
_entity_poly.pdbx_seq_one_letter_code
_entity_poly.pdbx_strand_id
1 'polypeptide(L)'
;MKYYECEDDSWMREDEEVLKGFEWRTGDDSITKGIWIWSKPFFMKLNEGERIAVFLVDTEGSADAKQNKEVGLKLSALSALFSSYLIVNISSRINSTDLEDLEMFCLIAENGETALKPFQRLLFLIRDWYVPPVGFEGGKNHLGKVATECPLQNVKDILQKKEAECFLMPHPGKKLPASNEGGLKDMDDDFKECLKQFINDLVLTLSNYPKMDRENSKITGRQLKEHIQKVTSVIASAKYDIVSIREMTIQQNFQNAKLHFQKFISDKVNTFFTRPDQMKKVVEEKVLHSESHLLVEVLFIKIQHVQSRYWNKIYSFF
;
A
#
# COMPACT_ATOMS: atom_id res chain seq x y z
N MET A 1 5.83 -12.78 -17.19
CA MET A 1 6.53 -11.56 -17.65
C MET A 1 7.89 -11.57 -16.94
N LYS A 2 8.97 -11.46 -17.70
CA LYS A 2 10.37 -11.65 -17.26
C LYS A 2 10.96 -10.29 -16.82
N TYR A 3 10.59 -9.80 -15.64
CA TYR A 3 11.11 -8.51 -15.14
C TYR A 3 12.59 -8.55 -14.74
N TYR A 4 13.17 -9.74 -14.52
CA TYR A 4 14.54 -9.90 -14.01
C TYR A 4 15.62 -10.06 -15.09
N GLU A 5 15.27 -9.98 -16.37
CA GLU A 5 16.23 -10.13 -17.48
C GLU A 5 16.41 -8.86 -18.33
N CYS A 6 15.71 -7.76 -18.02
CA CYS A 6 15.88 -6.48 -18.71
C CYS A 6 16.88 -5.59 -17.98
N GLU A 7 18.10 -5.50 -18.52
CA GLU A 7 19.09 -4.47 -18.16
C GLU A 7 18.83 -3.12 -18.85
N ASP A 8 17.80 -3.06 -19.71
CA ASP A 8 17.40 -1.86 -20.44
C ASP A 8 15.96 -1.44 -20.11
N ASP A 9 15.61 -0.25 -20.57
CA ASP A 9 14.31 0.38 -20.36
C ASP A 9 13.18 -0.25 -21.19
N SER A 10 13.42 -1.41 -21.81
CA SER A 10 12.45 -2.09 -22.68
C SER A 10 11.28 -2.73 -21.94
N TRP A 11 11.28 -2.70 -20.61
CA TRP A 11 10.10 -3.06 -19.81
C TRP A 11 8.95 -2.06 -20.02
N MET A 12 9.27 -0.79 -20.32
CA MET A 12 8.29 0.14 -20.86
C MET A 12 8.01 -0.28 -22.30
N ARG A 13 6.89 -0.98 -22.48
CA ARG A 13 6.38 -1.50 -23.76
C ARG A 13 6.29 -0.40 -24.84
N GLU A 14 6.06 -0.79 -26.08
CA GLU A 14 5.90 0.15 -27.20
C GLU A 14 4.73 1.12 -26.99
N ASP A 15 4.83 2.33 -27.56
CA ASP A 15 3.88 3.44 -27.36
C ASP A 15 2.41 3.09 -27.69
N GLU A 16 2.22 2.11 -28.57
CA GLU A 16 0.94 1.69 -29.13
C GLU A 16 0.25 0.59 -28.31
N GLU A 17 0.94 -0.05 -27.35
CA GLU A 17 0.36 -1.17 -26.61
C GLU A 17 -0.66 -0.71 -25.57
N VAL A 18 -1.84 -1.34 -25.59
CA VAL A 18 -2.89 -1.13 -24.59
C VAL A 18 -2.44 -1.67 -23.24
N LEU A 19 -2.64 -0.85 -22.21
CA LEU A 19 -2.25 -1.16 -20.86
C LEU A 19 -3.15 -2.28 -20.27
N LYS A 20 -2.53 -3.38 -19.83
CA LYS A 20 -3.21 -4.56 -19.25
C LYS A 20 -2.73 -4.78 -17.83
N GLY A 21 -3.61 -5.20 -16.92
CA GLY A 21 -3.27 -5.31 -15.50
C GLY A 21 -4.49 -5.51 -14.62
N PHE A 22 -4.46 -4.94 -13.41
CA PHE A 22 -5.66 -4.75 -12.62
C PHE A 22 -6.69 -3.93 -13.42
N GLU A 23 -7.97 -4.22 -13.20
CA GLU A 23 -9.02 -3.51 -13.91
C GLU A 23 -9.04 -2.04 -13.49
N TRP A 24 -9.02 -1.16 -14.50
CA TRP A 24 -9.11 0.27 -14.32
C TRP A 24 -10.01 0.85 -15.42
N ARG A 25 -10.73 1.93 -15.11
CA ARG A 25 -11.56 2.68 -16.06
C ARG A 25 -11.62 4.12 -15.61
N THR A 26 -11.89 5.00 -16.55
CA THR A 26 -12.21 6.39 -16.30
C THR A 26 -13.66 6.49 -15.79
N GLY A 27 -13.95 7.41 -14.87
CA GLY A 27 -15.29 7.55 -14.31
C GLY A 27 -15.32 8.00 -12.85
N ASP A 28 -16.52 8.16 -12.31
CA ASP A 28 -16.75 8.55 -10.91
C ASP A 28 -16.79 7.36 -9.95
N ASP A 29 -17.03 6.15 -10.46
CA ASP A 29 -17.16 4.93 -9.65
C ASP A 29 -15.80 4.21 -9.47
N SER A 30 -15.43 3.85 -8.23
CA SER A 30 -14.34 2.88 -8.02
C SER A 30 -14.67 1.50 -8.56
N ILE A 31 -13.63 0.89 -9.12
CA ILE A 31 -13.65 -0.49 -9.60
C ILE A 31 -13.16 -1.43 -8.51
N THR A 32 -11.99 -1.14 -7.93
CA THR A 32 -11.42 -1.96 -6.87
C THR A 32 -12.31 -1.86 -5.63
N LYS A 33 -12.90 -2.99 -5.24
CA LYS A 33 -13.64 -3.17 -3.98
C LYS A 33 -12.84 -4.07 -3.05
N GLY A 34 -12.56 -3.61 -1.83
CA GLY A 34 -11.73 -4.33 -0.85
C GLY A 34 -10.23 -4.34 -1.18
N ILE A 35 -9.59 -5.51 -1.15
CA ILE A 35 -8.14 -5.70 -1.38
C ILE A 35 -7.94 -6.73 -2.50
N TRP A 36 -7.21 -6.35 -3.55
CA TRP A 36 -6.92 -7.16 -4.72
C TRP A 36 -5.44 -7.53 -4.74
N ILE A 37 -5.13 -8.82 -4.89
CA ILE A 37 -3.75 -9.30 -5.01
C ILE A 37 -3.54 -9.82 -6.43
N TRP A 38 -2.41 -9.46 -7.04
CA TRP A 38 -2.06 -9.95 -8.37
C TRP A 38 -2.01 -11.48 -8.39
N SER A 39 -2.46 -12.07 -9.50
CA SER A 39 -2.73 -13.52 -9.52
C SER A 39 -1.49 -14.40 -9.39
N LYS A 40 -0.33 -13.91 -9.82
CA LYS A 40 0.95 -14.62 -9.75
C LYS A 40 1.97 -13.70 -9.07
N PRO A 41 2.66 -14.15 -8.01
CA PRO A 41 3.73 -13.36 -7.43
C PRO A 41 4.92 -13.29 -8.39
N PHE A 42 5.71 -12.23 -8.24
CA PHE A 42 6.99 -12.07 -8.92
C PHE A 42 8.09 -12.69 -8.06
N PHE A 43 9.08 -13.33 -8.66
CA PHE A 43 10.15 -14.00 -7.91
C PHE A 43 11.46 -13.26 -8.11
N MET A 44 12.04 -12.77 -7.03
CA MET A 44 13.34 -12.08 -7.04
C MET A 44 14.39 -12.93 -6.35
N LYS A 45 15.66 -12.75 -6.74
CA LYS A 45 16.78 -13.29 -5.97
C LYS A 45 17.11 -12.30 -4.87
N LEU A 46 17.21 -12.79 -3.64
CA LEU A 46 17.69 -12.00 -2.50
C LEU A 46 19.21 -12.12 -2.40
N ASN A 47 19.71 -13.35 -2.35
CA ASN A 47 21.13 -13.72 -2.30
C ASN A 47 21.35 -15.01 -3.12
N GLU A 48 22.59 -15.51 -3.21
CA GLU A 48 22.85 -16.83 -3.80
C GLU A 48 21.99 -17.90 -3.11
N GLY A 49 21.11 -18.55 -3.89
CA GLY A 49 20.23 -19.62 -3.41
C GLY A 49 18.95 -19.18 -2.69
N GLU A 50 18.78 -17.89 -2.36
CA GLU A 50 17.59 -17.39 -1.66
C GLU A 50 16.69 -16.58 -2.61
N ARG A 51 15.41 -16.96 -2.69
CA ARG A 51 14.39 -16.28 -3.51
C ARG A 51 13.31 -15.67 -2.62
N ILE A 52 12.75 -14.56 -3.08
CA ILE A 52 11.63 -13.87 -2.45
C ILE A 52 10.46 -13.76 -3.42
N ALA A 53 9.25 -14.01 -2.93
CA ALA A 53 8.01 -13.83 -3.67
C ALA A 53 7.41 -12.45 -3.37
N VAL A 54 7.30 -11.60 -4.38
CA VAL A 54 6.69 -10.27 -4.31
C VAL A 54 5.23 -10.38 -4.69
N PHE A 55 4.37 -9.98 -3.76
CA PHE A 55 2.93 -9.83 -3.99
C PHE A 55 2.62 -8.36 -4.22
N LEU A 56 2.08 -8.04 -5.39
CA LEU A 56 1.50 -6.74 -5.68
C LEU A 56 0.05 -6.70 -5.20
N VAL A 57 -0.26 -5.72 -4.36
CA VAL A 57 -1.57 -5.57 -3.74
C VAL A 57 -2.14 -4.17 -3.99
N ASP A 58 -3.37 -4.14 -4.47
CA ASP A 58 -4.17 -2.94 -4.71
C ASP A 58 -5.35 -2.87 -3.73
N THR A 59 -5.80 -1.66 -3.40
CA THR A 59 -6.94 -1.44 -2.50
C THR A 59 -7.97 -0.47 -3.03
N GLU A 60 -9.20 -0.68 -2.57
CA GLU A 60 -10.29 0.28 -2.75
C GLU A 60 -9.88 1.67 -2.25
N GLY A 61 -10.11 2.66 -3.12
CA GLY A 61 -9.79 4.05 -2.83
C GLY A 61 -10.61 4.59 -1.66
N SER A 62 -9.94 5.31 -0.77
CA SER A 62 -10.55 5.89 0.44
C SER A 62 -11.76 6.80 0.17
N ALA A 63 -11.86 7.40 -1.02
CA ALA A 63 -12.87 8.38 -1.39
C ALA A 63 -14.27 7.75 -1.52
N ASP A 64 -14.36 6.53 -2.06
CA ASP A 64 -15.64 5.81 -2.16
C ASP A 64 -15.97 5.10 -0.85
N ALA A 65 -14.92 4.70 -0.12
CA ALA A 65 -15.05 4.35 1.29
C ALA A 65 -15.50 5.54 2.17
N LYS A 66 -15.61 6.79 1.68
CA LYS A 66 -16.21 7.88 2.48
C LYS A 66 -17.71 7.64 2.76
N GLN A 67 -18.40 6.83 1.95
CA GLN A 67 -19.75 6.38 2.30
C GLN A 67 -19.76 5.46 3.53
N ASN A 68 -18.61 4.85 3.88
CA ASN A 68 -18.40 4.10 5.12
C ASN A 68 -16.94 4.26 5.63
N LYS A 69 -16.67 5.39 6.31
CA LYS A 69 -15.33 5.75 6.81
C LYS A 69 -14.64 4.63 7.58
N GLU A 70 -15.42 3.78 8.27
CA GLU A 70 -14.94 2.64 9.01
C GLU A 70 -14.25 1.60 8.10
N VAL A 71 -14.86 1.28 6.94
CA VAL A 71 -14.29 0.34 5.96
C VAL A 71 -12.97 0.87 5.42
N GLY A 72 -12.89 2.17 5.12
CA GLY A 72 -11.65 2.81 4.67
C GLY A 72 -10.53 2.69 5.69
N LEU A 73 -10.82 2.94 6.97
CA LEU A 73 -9.85 2.80 8.07
C LEU A 73 -9.41 1.34 8.26
N LYS A 74 -10.34 0.37 8.20
CA LYS A 74 -10.05 -1.07 8.28
C LYS A 74 -9.11 -1.53 7.17
N LEU A 75 -9.45 -1.21 5.93
CA LEU A 75 -8.63 -1.57 4.76
C LEU A 75 -7.23 -0.97 4.87
N SER A 76 -7.15 0.27 5.34
CA SER A 76 -5.89 0.96 5.51
C SER A 76 -4.99 0.37 6.59
N ALA A 77 -5.55 0.02 7.74
CA ALA A 77 -4.81 -0.65 8.80
C ALA A 77 -4.34 -2.05 8.37
N LEU A 78 -5.18 -2.78 7.63
CA LEU A 78 -4.78 -4.06 7.03
C LEU A 78 -3.64 -3.90 6.02
N SER A 79 -3.71 -2.84 5.20
CA SER A 79 -2.65 -2.48 4.26
C SER A 79 -1.33 -2.25 4.98
N ALA A 80 -1.36 -1.41 6.03
CA ALA A 80 -0.21 -1.15 6.88
C ALA A 80 0.31 -2.40 7.58
N LEU A 81 -0.57 -3.27 8.07
CA LEU A 81 -0.17 -4.46 8.81
C LEU A 81 0.46 -5.54 7.93
N PHE A 82 -0.09 -5.79 6.73
CA PHE A 82 0.38 -6.89 5.87
C PHE A 82 1.51 -6.49 4.93
N SER A 83 1.60 -5.22 4.56
CA SER A 83 2.68 -4.72 3.70
C SER A 83 4.05 -4.86 4.36
N SER A 84 5.06 -5.22 3.58
CA SER A 84 6.45 -4.91 3.93
C SER A 84 6.83 -3.54 3.38
N TYR A 85 6.33 -3.24 2.18
CA TYR A 85 6.51 -1.96 1.49
C TYR A 85 5.13 -1.34 1.26
N LEU A 86 4.86 -0.21 1.92
CA LEU A 86 3.59 0.52 1.81
C LEU A 86 3.79 1.78 0.97
N ILE A 87 3.18 1.81 -0.22
CA ILE A 87 3.13 3.00 -1.06
C ILE A 87 1.82 3.74 -0.78
N VAL A 88 1.89 4.93 -0.21
CA VAL A 88 0.75 5.81 0.04
C VAL A 88 0.63 6.77 -1.14
N ASN A 89 -0.33 6.49 -2.01
CA ASN A 89 -0.60 7.27 -3.20
C ASN A 89 -1.53 8.46 -2.91
N ILE A 90 -1.01 9.68 -3.05
CA ILE A 90 -1.67 10.95 -2.70
C ILE A 90 -1.72 11.87 -3.91
N SER A 91 -2.84 12.54 -4.10
CA SER A 91 -2.97 13.59 -5.11
C SER A 91 -2.41 14.92 -4.61
N SER A 92 -1.59 15.57 -5.42
CA SER A 92 -1.09 16.93 -5.22
C SER A 92 -0.12 17.11 -4.04
N ARG A 93 -0.58 17.02 -2.79
CA ARG A 93 0.24 17.27 -1.58
C ARG A 93 -0.28 16.48 -0.38
N ILE A 94 0.65 16.10 0.51
CA ILE A 94 0.29 15.55 1.83
C ILE A 94 -0.44 16.63 2.63
N ASN A 95 -1.63 16.32 3.11
CA ASN A 95 -2.44 17.22 3.93
C ASN A 95 -2.68 16.63 5.35
N SER A 96 -3.36 17.37 6.22
CA SER A 96 -3.60 16.93 7.60
C SER A 96 -4.41 15.64 7.69
N THR A 97 -5.36 15.42 6.78
CA THR A 97 -6.15 14.19 6.74
C THR A 97 -5.26 12.98 6.42
N ASP A 98 -4.31 13.11 5.49
CA ASP A 98 -3.34 12.04 5.20
C ASP A 98 -2.51 11.66 6.45
N LEU A 99 -2.10 12.66 7.23
CA LEU A 99 -1.29 12.47 8.43
C LEU A 99 -2.10 11.84 9.57
N GLU A 100 -3.33 12.27 9.81
CA GLU A 100 -4.26 11.67 10.77
C GLU A 100 -4.59 10.22 10.41
N ASP A 101 -4.80 9.98 9.12
CA ASP A 101 -5.04 8.64 8.60
C ASP A 101 -3.81 7.74 8.84
N LEU A 102 -2.61 8.21 8.52
CA LEU A 102 -1.37 7.49 8.79
C LEU A 102 -1.20 7.17 10.27
N GLU A 103 -1.39 8.16 11.16
CA GLU A 103 -1.39 7.96 12.61
C GLU A 103 -2.29 6.79 13.01
N MET A 104 -3.52 6.79 12.49
CA MET A 104 -4.50 5.76 12.81
C MET A 104 -4.05 4.37 12.33
N PHE A 105 -3.47 4.26 11.13
CA PHE A 105 -3.01 2.96 10.62
C PHE A 105 -1.86 2.41 11.43
N CYS A 106 -0.92 3.27 11.80
CA CYS A 106 0.21 2.91 12.65
C CYS A 106 -0.28 2.45 14.02
N LEU A 107 -1.17 3.21 14.64
CA LEU A 107 -1.73 2.86 15.94
C LEU A 107 -2.41 1.48 15.91
N ILE A 108 -3.25 1.23 14.91
CA ILE A 108 -3.94 -0.05 14.75
C ILE A 108 -2.95 -1.19 14.49
N ALA A 109 -1.98 -0.99 13.60
CA ALA A 109 -1.07 -2.05 13.21
C ALA A 109 -0.01 -2.37 14.31
N GLU A 110 0.44 -1.38 15.07
CA GLU A 110 1.37 -1.55 16.19
C GLU A 110 0.71 -2.15 17.43
N ASN A 111 -0.57 -1.84 17.69
CA ASN A 111 -1.26 -2.35 18.87
C ASN A 111 -2.08 -3.63 18.61
N GLY A 112 -2.06 -4.16 17.39
CA GLY A 112 -2.72 -5.43 17.09
C GLY A 112 -2.01 -6.57 17.80
N GLU A 113 -2.74 -7.54 18.36
CA GLU A 113 -2.14 -8.81 18.83
C GLU A 113 -1.81 -9.69 17.62
N THR A 114 -0.80 -9.26 16.88
CA THR A 114 -0.26 -9.92 15.71
C THR A 114 1.25 -9.96 15.84
N ALA A 115 1.84 -11.08 15.43
CA ALA A 115 3.28 -11.22 15.38
C ALA A 115 3.89 -10.35 14.26
N LEU A 116 3.09 -9.90 13.28
CA LEU A 116 3.61 -9.12 12.16
C LEU A 116 4.09 -7.74 12.59
N LYS A 117 5.23 -7.32 12.03
CA LYS A 117 5.65 -5.93 12.06
C LYS A 117 4.80 -5.14 11.05
N PRO A 118 4.21 -3.99 11.41
CA PRO A 118 3.61 -3.11 10.40
C PRO A 118 4.67 -2.69 9.37
N PHE A 119 4.23 -2.23 8.19
CA PHE A 119 5.04 -1.76 7.07
C PHE A 119 6.46 -1.38 7.47
N GLN A 120 7.44 -2.02 6.82
CA GLN A 120 8.85 -1.82 7.13
C GLN A 120 9.43 -0.65 6.34
N ARG A 121 8.75 -0.29 5.25
CA ARG A 121 9.10 0.79 4.34
C ARG A 121 7.82 1.56 3.98
N LEU A 122 7.86 2.87 4.10
CA LEU A 122 6.77 3.78 3.78
C LEU A 122 7.21 4.70 2.63
N LEU A 123 6.45 4.75 1.55
CA LEU A 123 6.73 5.61 0.41
C LEU A 123 5.50 6.44 0.05
N PHE A 124 5.59 7.75 0.18
CA PHE A 124 4.59 8.65 -0.35
C PHE A 124 4.81 8.85 -1.84
N LEU A 125 3.86 8.41 -2.66
CA LEU A 125 3.84 8.73 -4.08
C LEU A 125 2.89 9.92 -4.29
N ILE A 126 3.47 11.11 -4.45
CA ILE A 126 2.71 12.35 -4.63
C ILE A 126 2.51 12.58 -6.12
N ARG A 127 1.24 12.68 -6.52
CA ARG A 127 0.85 12.84 -7.92
C ARG A 127 0.60 14.26 -8.33
N ASP A 128 0.62 14.43 -9.65
CA ASP A 128 0.24 15.67 -10.31
C ASP A 128 1.04 16.84 -9.74
N TRP A 129 2.35 16.61 -9.59
CA TRP A 129 3.27 17.57 -9.03
C TRP A 129 3.81 18.50 -10.11
N TYR A 130 3.64 19.80 -9.93
CA TYR A 130 3.95 20.80 -10.97
C TYR A 130 5.22 21.62 -10.71
N VAL A 131 5.89 21.45 -9.56
CA VAL A 131 6.98 22.35 -9.12
C VAL A 131 8.31 21.60 -8.98
N PRO A 132 9.24 21.67 -9.94
CA PRO A 132 10.54 21.02 -9.80
C PRO A 132 11.29 21.40 -8.49
N PRO A 133 12.16 20.52 -7.98
CA PRO A 133 12.53 19.21 -8.54
C PRO A 133 11.44 18.14 -8.34
N VAL A 134 11.36 17.20 -9.29
CA VAL A 134 10.53 15.99 -9.24
C VAL A 134 11.34 14.79 -8.72
N GLY A 135 10.74 13.61 -8.63
CA GLY A 135 11.40 12.38 -8.17
C GLY A 135 11.71 12.34 -6.68
N PHE A 136 12.66 11.47 -6.29
CA PHE A 136 13.05 11.26 -4.89
C PHE A 136 13.75 12.49 -4.27
N GLU A 137 14.51 13.26 -5.03
CA GLU A 137 15.20 14.45 -4.52
C GLU A 137 14.19 15.51 -4.07
N GLY A 138 13.23 15.84 -4.95
CA GLY A 138 12.13 16.72 -4.60
C GLY A 138 11.29 16.16 -3.46
N GLY A 139 11.04 14.85 -3.48
CA GLY A 139 10.27 14.17 -2.45
C GLY A 139 10.91 14.26 -1.07
N LYS A 140 12.22 14.09 -0.96
CA LYS A 140 12.98 14.28 0.29
C LYS A 140 12.79 15.70 0.85
N ASN A 141 12.86 16.72 -0.01
CA ASN A 141 12.64 18.11 0.39
C ASN A 141 11.19 18.35 0.86
N HIS A 142 10.21 17.80 0.14
CA HIS A 142 8.79 17.90 0.52
C HIS A 142 8.53 17.20 1.85
N LEU A 143 8.99 15.96 2.01
CA LEU A 143 8.79 15.15 3.22
C LEU A 143 9.45 15.80 4.44
N GLY A 144 10.63 16.39 4.29
CA GLY A 144 11.30 17.13 5.37
C GLY A 144 10.49 18.34 5.86
N LYS A 145 9.84 19.07 4.95
CA LYS A 145 8.92 20.17 5.31
C LYS A 145 7.69 19.63 6.04
N VAL A 146 7.05 18.61 5.48
CA VAL A 146 5.87 17.96 6.08
C VAL A 146 6.19 17.44 7.49
N ALA A 147 7.33 16.79 7.70
CA ALA A 147 7.77 16.31 9.01
C ALA A 147 8.05 17.46 10.00
N THR A 148 8.56 18.59 9.51
CA THR A 148 8.82 19.77 10.36
C THR A 148 7.52 20.41 10.85
N GLU A 149 6.54 20.53 9.95
CA GLU A 149 5.23 21.13 10.18
C GLU A 149 4.20 20.16 10.79
N CYS A 150 4.51 18.86 10.84
CA CYS A 150 3.60 17.84 11.34
C CYS A 150 3.26 18.06 12.83
N PRO A 151 1.97 18.21 13.19
CA PRO A 151 1.55 18.42 14.57
C PRO A 151 1.49 17.11 15.39
N LEU A 152 1.54 15.95 14.74
CA LEU A 152 1.40 14.62 15.35
C LEU A 152 2.80 14.03 15.61
N GLN A 153 3.22 13.95 16.87
CA GLN A 153 4.61 13.61 17.21
C GLN A 153 5.01 12.19 16.77
N ASN A 154 4.13 11.20 16.98
CA ASN A 154 4.30 9.83 16.50
C ASN A 154 4.45 9.74 14.98
N VAL A 155 3.67 10.52 14.22
CA VAL A 155 3.78 10.58 12.76
C VAL A 155 5.09 11.26 12.39
N LYS A 156 5.43 12.38 13.02
CA LYS A 156 6.70 13.08 12.82
C LYS A 156 7.90 12.14 12.99
N ASP A 157 7.90 11.31 14.04
CA ASP A 157 8.95 10.32 14.28
C ASP A 157 9.03 9.28 13.15
N ILE A 158 7.90 8.90 12.55
CA ILE A 158 7.87 8.00 11.38
C ILE A 158 8.44 8.69 10.14
N LEU A 159 8.00 9.92 9.86
CA LEU A 159 8.42 10.67 8.67
C LEU A 159 9.92 11.02 8.66
N GLN A 160 10.55 11.08 9.84
CA GLN A 160 11.98 11.35 9.99
C GLN A 160 12.87 10.10 9.91
N LYS A 161 12.29 8.89 9.93
CA LYS A 161 13.04 7.64 9.80
C LYS A 161 13.54 7.47 8.37
N LYS A 162 14.69 6.80 8.22
CA LYS A 162 15.26 6.47 6.90
C LYS A 162 14.33 5.56 6.08
N GLU A 163 13.44 4.83 6.74
CA GLU A 163 12.42 3.96 6.16
C GLU A 163 11.22 4.73 5.56
N ALA A 164 11.11 6.04 5.75
CA ALA A 164 10.08 6.87 5.13
C ALA A 164 10.66 7.67 3.96
N GLU A 165 10.02 7.56 2.80
CA GLU A 165 10.41 8.24 1.57
C GLU A 165 9.23 8.92 0.89
N CYS A 166 9.56 9.79 -0.06
CA CYS A 166 8.59 10.48 -0.86
C CYS A 166 9.11 10.58 -2.29
N PHE A 167 8.24 10.38 -3.26
CA PHE A 167 8.50 10.54 -4.68
C PHE A 167 7.49 11.53 -5.26
N LEU A 168 7.97 12.57 -5.92
CA LEU A 168 7.12 13.58 -6.56
C LEU A 168 6.98 13.27 -8.04
N MET A 169 5.76 13.01 -8.47
CA MET A 169 5.47 12.52 -9.80
C MET A 169 4.71 13.59 -10.60
N PRO A 170 5.18 13.96 -11.82
CA PRO A 170 4.50 14.91 -12.70
C PRO A 170 3.06 14.51 -13.04
N HIS A 171 2.30 15.46 -13.58
CA HIS A 171 0.99 15.16 -14.15
C HIS A 171 1.16 14.36 -15.47
N PRO A 172 0.36 13.31 -15.74
CA PRO A 172 0.47 12.46 -16.93
C PRO A 172 0.18 13.11 -18.29
N GLY A 173 -0.03 14.41 -18.35
CA GLY A 173 -0.67 15.06 -19.50
C GLY A 173 -2.18 14.85 -19.58
N LYS A 174 -2.82 15.59 -20.49
CA LYS A 174 -4.29 15.66 -20.62
C LYS A 174 -4.91 14.54 -21.48
N LYS A 175 -4.10 13.84 -22.26
CA LYS A 175 -4.55 12.78 -23.17
C LYS A 175 -4.85 11.49 -22.40
N LEU A 176 -3.97 11.11 -21.47
CA LEU A 176 -4.16 9.94 -20.61
C LEU A 176 -5.50 9.96 -19.87
N PRO A 177 -5.99 11.14 -19.42
CA PRO A 177 -7.32 11.30 -18.90
C PRO A 177 -8.49 10.84 -19.77
N ALA A 178 -8.41 11.16 -21.05
CA ALA A 178 -9.47 10.90 -22.01
C ALA A 178 -9.38 9.48 -22.61
N SER A 179 -8.35 8.72 -22.27
CA SER A 179 -8.03 7.43 -22.88
C SER A 179 -8.50 6.24 -22.02
N ASN A 180 -9.24 5.34 -22.66
CA ASN A 180 -9.63 4.03 -22.11
C ASN A 180 -8.58 2.94 -22.38
N GLU A 181 -7.53 3.24 -23.15
CA GLU A 181 -6.45 2.31 -23.47
C GLU A 181 -5.23 2.50 -22.58
N GLY A 182 -4.97 3.74 -22.17
CA GLY A 182 -3.90 4.07 -21.21
C GLY A 182 -2.47 3.81 -21.70
N GLY A 183 -2.27 3.74 -23.03
CA GLY A 183 -0.95 3.49 -23.63
C GLY A 183 0.03 4.65 -23.39
N LEU A 184 1.33 4.39 -23.57
CA LEU A 184 2.36 5.40 -23.34
C LEU A 184 2.23 6.60 -24.29
N LYS A 185 1.70 6.42 -25.52
CA LYS A 185 1.38 7.53 -26.46
C LYS A 185 0.53 8.65 -25.85
N ASP A 186 -0.23 8.34 -24.81
CA ASP A 186 -1.16 9.29 -24.16
C ASP A 186 -0.52 10.02 -22.97
N MET A 187 0.75 9.72 -22.64
CA MET A 187 1.48 10.31 -21.52
C MET A 187 2.46 11.38 -22.00
N ASP A 188 2.62 12.44 -21.21
CA ASP A 188 3.68 13.45 -21.46
C ASP A 188 5.08 12.84 -21.20
N ASP A 189 6.10 13.33 -21.91
CA ASP A 189 7.44 12.71 -21.88
C ASP A 189 8.16 12.85 -20.53
N ASP A 190 7.98 13.97 -19.84
CA ASP A 190 8.54 14.21 -18.51
C ASP A 190 7.97 13.24 -17.47
N PHE A 191 6.69 12.91 -17.60
CA PHE A 191 6.05 11.87 -16.83
C PHE A 191 6.61 10.49 -17.14
N LYS A 192 6.81 10.15 -18.42
CA LYS A 192 7.36 8.83 -18.82
C LYS A 192 8.73 8.61 -18.19
N GLU A 193 9.63 9.59 -18.30
CA GLU A 193 10.97 9.51 -17.72
C GLU A 193 10.93 9.43 -16.19
N CYS A 194 10.02 10.16 -15.54
CA CYS A 194 9.88 10.11 -14.09
C CYS A 194 9.27 8.77 -13.61
N LEU A 195 8.27 8.23 -14.32
CA LEU A 195 7.68 6.92 -14.06
C LEU A 195 8.74 5.81 -14.20
N LYS A 196 9.53 5.90 -15.25
CA LYS A 196 10.63 4.98 -15.53
C LYS A 196 11.64 4.95 -14.39
N GLN A 197 12.11 6.12 -13.97
CA GLN A 197 12.99 6.25 -12.81
C GLN A 197 12.36 5.65 -11.56
N PHE A 198 11.09 5.98 -11.28
CA PHE A 198 10.37 5.48 -10.11
C PHE A 198 10.33 3.95 -10.05
N ILE A 199 9.97 3.28 -11.15
CA ILE A 199 9.85 1.83 -11.19
C ILE A 199 11.23 1.17 -11.08
N ASN A 200 12.23 1.67 -11.81
CA ASN A 200 13.60 1.14 -11.74
C ASN A 200 14.14 1.21 -10.31
N ASP A 201 14.06 2.37 -9.67
CA ASP A 201 14.52 2.57 -8.29
C ASP A 201 13.72 1.72 -7.30
N LEU A 202 12.40 1.59 -7.48
CA LEU A 202 11.58 0.75 -6.63
C LEU A 202 12.01 -0.71 -6.71
N VAL A 203 12.10 -1.29 -7.92
CA VAL A 203 12.47 -2.70 -8.11
C VAL A 203 13.84 -3.02 -7.51
N LEU A 204 14.80 -2.10 -7.60
CA LEU A 204 16.13 -2.24 -6.99
C LEU A 204 16.10 -2.27 -5.46
N THR A 205 15.06 -1.71 -4.83
CA THR A 205 14.97 -1.62 -3.37
C THR A 205 14.08 -2.68 -2.75
N LEU A 206 13.14 -3.26 -3.49
CA LEU A 206 12.16 -4.24 -2.99
C LEU A 206 12.86 -5.37 -2.19
N SER A 207 13.90 -5.99 -2.76
CA SER A 207 14.58 -7.15 -2.13
C SER A 207 15.15 -6.86 -0.73
N ASN A 208 15.39 -5.59 -0.39
CA ASN A 208 15.93 -5.20 0.91
C ASN A 208 14.87 -5.25 2.04
N TYR A 209 13.59 -5.39 1.70
CA TYR A 209 12.47 -5.31 2.64
C TYR A 209 11.57 -6.56 2.62
N PRO A 210 12.11 -7.77 2.84
CA PRO A 210 11.26 -8.94 3.05
C PRO A 210 10.35 -8.73 4.25
N LYS A 211 9.12 -9.24 4.19
CA LYS A 211 8.16 -9.14 5.30
C LYS A 211 8.75 -9.77 6.57
N MET A 212 8.68 -9.04 7.67
CA MET A 212 9.17 -9.49 8.98
C MET A 212 8.07 -9.54 10.04
N ASP A 213 8.26 -10.41 11.03
CA ASP A 213 7.59 -10.31 12.31
C ASP A 213 8.26 -9.29 13.25
N ARG A 214 7.69 -9.11 14.44
CA ARG A 214 8.17 -8.21 15.49
C ARG A 214 9.48 -8.67 16.13
N GLU A 215 9.85 -9.93 15.96
CA GLU A 215 11.14 -10.49 16.40
C GLU A 215 12.22 -10.32 15.31
N ASN A 216 11.87 -9.68 14.18
CA ASN A 216 12.69 -9.48 12.99
C ASN A 216 13.05 -10.77 12.25
N SER A 217 12.23 -11.81 12.38
CA SER A 217 12.32 -13.01 11.55
C SER A 217 11.56 -12.80 10.24
N LYS A 218 12.15 -13.28 9.14
CA LYS A 218 11.56 -13.22 7.80
C LYS A 218 10.32 -14.13 7.74
N ILE A 219 9.26 -13.65 7.09
CA ILE A 219 7.98 -14.33 6.98
C ILE A 219 7.87 -15.03 5.62
N THR A 220 7.41 -16.28 5.65
CA THR A 220 7.10 -17.07 4.46
C THR A 220 5.69 -16.83 3.95
N GLY A 221 5.40 -17.26 2.72
CA GLY A 221 4.04 -17.15 2.16
C GLY A 221 3.02 -17.92 2.99
N ARG A 222 3.39 -19.11 3.48
CA ARG A 222 2.55 -19.90 4.39
C ARG A 222 2.20 -19.12 5.66
N GLN A 223 3.21 -18.58 6.35
CA GLN A 223 3.00 -17.82 7.58
C GLN A 223 2.17 -16.56 7.32
N LEU A 224 2.44 -15.83 6.23
CA LEU A 224 1.66 -14.65 5.87
C LEU A 224 0.18 -15.01 5.65
N LYS A 225 -0.11 -16.09 4.94
CA LYS A 225 -1.49 -16.59 4.74
C LYS A 225 -2.17 -16.89 6.08
N GLU A 226 -1.50 -17.59 6.98
CA GLU A 226 -2.02 -17.90 8.32
C GLU A 226 -2.34 -16.62 9.11
N HIS A 227 -1.44 -15.62 9.05
CA HIS A 227 -1.67 -14.32 9.67
C HIS A 227 -2.84 -13.56 9.04
N ILE A 228 -2.96 -13.54 7.70
CA ILE A 228 -4.09 -12.91 7.01
C ILE A 228 -5.40 -13.57 7.41
N GLN A 229 -5.45 -14.91 7.42
CA GLN A 229 -6.64 -15.66 7.82
C GLN A 229 -7.03 -15.34 9.27
N LYS A 230 -6.05 -15.31 10.19
CA LYS A 230 -6.28 -14.96 11.60
C LYS A 230 -6.80 -13.54 11.74
N VAL A 231 -6.12 -12.54 11.19
CA VAL A 231 -6.49 -11.12 11.36
C VAL A 231 -7.82 -10.80 10.66
N THR A 232 -8.07 -11.32 9.46
CA THR A 232 -9.33 -11.09 8.74
C THR A 232 -10.50 -11.70 9.51
N SER A 233 -10.31 -12.86 10.15
CA SER A 233 -11.33 -13.45 11.02
C SER A 233 -11.67 -12.58 12.23
N VAL A 234 -10.66 -11.93 12.84
CA VAL A 234 -10.85 -11.00 13.97
C VAL A 234 -11.62 -9.75 13.52
N ILE A 235 -11.22 -9.11 12.42
CA ILE A 235 -11.85 -7.88 11.93
C ILE A 235 -13.30 -8.11 11.49
N ALA A 236 -13.60 -9.24 10.84
CA ALA A 236 -14.96 -9.58 10.45
C ALA A 236 -15.91 -9.80 11.65
N SER A 237 -15.35 -10.16 12.81
CA SER A 237 -16.10 -10.46 14.05
C SER A 237 -16.29 -9.26 14.99
N ALA A 238 -15.79 -8.08 14.60
CA ALA A 238 -15.80 -6.84 15.37
C ALA A 238 -17.22 -6.30 15.65
N LYS A 239 -17.57 -6.05 16.92
CA LYS A 239 -18.85 -5.42 17.33
C LYS A 239 -18.80 -3.89 17.47
N TYR A 240 -17.63 -3.26 17.39
CA TYR A 240 -17.45 -1.81 17.63
C TYR A 240 -16.84 -1.09 16.44
N ASP A 241 -17.25 0.17 16.29
CA ASP A 241 -16.94 1.04 15.15
C ASP A 241 -15.54 1.65 15.28
N ILE A 242 -14.66 1.46 14.29
CA ILE A 242 -13.32 2.07 14.25
C ILE A 242 -13.40 3.61 14.24
N VAL A 243 -14.53 4.17 13.77
CA VAL A 243 -14.81 5.61 13.86
C VAL A 243 -14.86 6.07 15.32
N SER A 244 -15.42 5.28 16.23
CA SER A 244 -15.44 5.59 17.66
C SER A 244 -14.03 5.58 18.28
N ILE A 245 -13.13 4.72 17.78
CA ILE A 245 -11.71 4.71 18.20
C ILE A 245 -11.01 6.00 17.74
N ARG A 246 -11.28 6.47 16.51
CA ARG A 246 -10.77 7.75 15.99
C ARG A 246 -11.29 8.93 16.79
N GLU A 247 -12.58 8.99 17.08
CA GLU A 247 -13.19 10.06 17.90
C GLU A 247 -12.61 10.09 19.33
N MET A 248 -12.33 8.92 19.92
CA MET A 248 -11.69 8.82 21.23
C MET A 248 -10.19 9.19 21.22
N THR A 249 -9.49 8.95 20.11
CA THR A 249 -8.07 9.33 19.93
C THR A 249 -7.92 10.85 19.75
N ILE A 250 -8.85 11.49 19.03
CA ILE A 250 -8.96 12.95 18.90
C ILE A 250 -9.19 13.62 20.27
N GLN A 251 -9.84 12.94 21.21
CA GLN A 251 -10.05 13.40 22.61
C GLN A 251 -8.84 13.19 23.54
N GLN A 252 -7.63 12.92 23.02
CA GLN A 252 -6.37 12.73 23.77
C GLN A 252 -6.34 11.58 24.78
N ASN A 253 -7.22 10.59 24.66
CA ASN A 253 -7.25 9.44 25.58
C ASN A 253 -6.52 8.21 25.00
N PHE A 254 -5.27 8.41 24.56
CA PHE A 254 -4.43 7.41 23.87
C PHE A 254 -4.32 6.08 24.62
N GLN A 255 -4.23 6.10 25.95
CA GLN A 255 -4.16 4.87 26.77
C GLN A 255 -5.47 4.09 26.75
N ASN A 256 -6.63 4.76 26.65
CA ASN A 256 -7.92 4.10 26.53
C ASN A 256 -8.13 3.55 25.12
N ALA A 257 -7.79 4.29 24.05
CA ALA A 257 -7.83 3.75 22.68
C ALA A 257 -6.93 2.50 22.54
N LYS A 258 -5.73 2.55 23.15
CA LYS A 258 -4.77 1.43 23.23
C LYS A 258 -5.34 0.24 24.03
N LEU A 259 -5.86 0.46 25.23
CA LEU A 259 -6.43 -0.59 26.09
C LEU A 259 -7.67 -1.23 25.44
N HIS A 260 -8.52 -0.45 24.78
CA HIS A 260 -9.72 -0.93 24.12
C HIS A 260 -9.41 -1.67 22.82
N PHE A 261 -8.38 -1.28 22.06
CA PHE A 261 -7.94 -2.05 20.91
C PHE A 261 -7.24 -3.35 21.31
N GLN A 262 -6.42 -3.33 22.36
CA GLN A 262 -5.87 -4.55 22.97
C GLN A 262 -7.00 -5.47 23.41
N LYS A 263 -8.02 -4.95 24.09
CA LYS A 263 -9.22 -5.70 24.50
C LYS A 263 -10.06 -6.20 23.31
N PHE A 264 -10.13 -5.42 22.23
CA PHE A 264 -10.78 -5.81 20.97
C PHE A 264 -10.12 -7.03 20.31
N ILE A 265 -8.78 -7.10 20.31
CA ILE A 265 -8.07 -8.26 19.77
C ILE A 265 -8.07 -9.43 20.77
N SER A 266 -7.92 -9.16 22.07
CA SER A 266 -7.82 -10.16 23.15
C SER A 266 -9.13 -10.91 23.43
N ASP A 267 -10.27 -10.21 23.45
CA ASP A 267 -11.55 -10.76 23.93
C ASP A 267 -12.21 -11.77 22.96
N LYS A 268 -11.67 -12.02 21.76
CA LYS A 268 -12.40 -12.75 20.70
C LYS A 268 -11.63 -13.85 19.96
N VAL A 269 -10.47 -14.29 20.46
CA VAL A 269 -9.75 -15.45 19.91
C VAL A 269 -10.58 -16.75 19.87
N ASN A 270 -11.70 -16.82 20.61
CA ASN A 270 -12.70 -17.89 20.47
C ASN A 270 -14.11 -17.31 20.28
N THR A 271 -14.55 -17.09 19.04
CA THR A 271 -15.84 -17.58 18.49
C THR A 271 -16.22 -16.89 17.17
N PHE A 272 -16.72 -17.73 16.26
CA PHE A 272 -17.21 -17.55 14.89
C PHE A 272 -18.02 -16.27 14.57
N PHE A 273 -17.89 -15.73 13.33
CA PHE A 273 -18.94 -15.61 12.28
C PHE A 273 -18.50 -14.85 10.99
N THR A 274 -19.09 -15.30 9.86
CA THR A 274 -19.48 -14.70 8.55
C THR A 274 -19.31 -13.17 8.35
N ARG A 275 -18.63 -12.57 7.36
CA ARG A 275 -18.31 -12.93 5.95
C ARG A 275 -16.87 -12.47 5.56
N PRO A 276 -15.84 -13.29 5.81
CA PRO A 276 -14.46 -13.12 5.34
C PRO A 276 -14.18 -13.66 3.93
N ASP A 277 -15.21 -14.12 3.22
CA ASP A 277 -15.07 -15.22 2.26
C ASP A 277 -14.33 -14.84 0.97
N GLN A 278 -14.42 -13.59 0.51
CA GLN A 278 -13.81 -13.15 -0.75
C GLN A 278 -12.29 -12.94 -0.65
N MET A 279 -11.82 -12.25 0.40
CA MET A 279 -10.38 -12.07 0.65
C MET A 279 -9.72 -13.41 0.99
N LYS A 280 -10.40 -14.24 1.78
CA LYS A 280 -9.97 -15.58 2.15
C LYS A 280 -9.76 -16.46 0.91
N LYS A 281 -10.71 -16.47 -0.05
CA LYS A 281 -10.60 -17.25 -1.30
C LYS A 281 -9.40 -16.81 -2.17
N VAL A 282 -9.23 -15.50 -2.34
CA VAL A 282 -8.18 -14.93 -3.21
C VAL A 282 -6.78 -15.19 -2.64
N VAL A 283 -6.59 -15.05 -1.33
CA VAL A 283 -5.32 -15.36 -0.65
C VAL A 283 -5.08 -16.87 -0.61
N GLU A 284 -6.13 -17.67 -0.36
CA GLU A 284 -6.04 -19.13 -0.33
C GLU A 284 -5.58 -19.69 -1.67
N GLU A 285 -6.26 -19.39 -2.78
CA GLU A 285 -5.93 -19.93 -4.11
C GLU A 285 -4.55 -19.46 -4.60
N LYS A 286 -4.15 -18.22 -4.32
CA LYS A 286 -2.94 -17.62 -4.91
C LYS A 286 -1.67 -17.90 -4.11
N VAL A 287 -1.73 -17.93 -2.77
CA VAL A 287 -0.58 -18.32 -1.93
C VAL A 287 -0.32 -19.83 -2.01
N LEU A 288 -1.34 -20.65 -2.32
CA LEU A 288 -1.19 -22.09 -2.54
C LEU A 288 -0.41 -22.44 -3.83
N HIS A 289 -0.39 -21.56 -4.84
CA HIS A 289 0.35 -21.80 -6.10
C HIS A 289 1.78 -21.23 -6.10
N SER A 290 2.12 -20.37 -5.13
CA SER A 290 3.51 -20.03 -4.84
C SER A 290 4.13 -21.10 -3.96
N GLU A 291 5.41 -21.41 -4.13
CA GLU A 291 6.16 -22.27 -3.21
C GLU A 291 6.01 -21.72 -1.78
N SER A 292 5.11 -22.32 -1.00
CA SER A 292 4.65 -21.79 0.30
C SER A 292 5.76 -21.58 1.34
N HIS A 293 6.96 -22.11 1.06
CA HIS A 293 8.17 -22.04 1.86
C HIS A 293 9.05 -20.81 1.54
N LEU A 294 8.77 -20.09 0.45
CA LEU A 294 9.53 -18.88 0.09
C LEU A 294 9.19 -17.72 1.03
N LEU A 295 10.19 -16.89 1.27
CA LEU A 295 10.02 -15.59 1.90
C LEU A 295 9.16 -14.69 1.03
N VAL A 296 8.45 -13.77 1.66
CA VAL A 296 7.55 -12.87 0.94
C VAL A 296 7.90 -11.42 1.14
N GLU A 297 7.68 -10.67 0.09
CA GLU A 297 7.53 -9.24 0.12
C GLU A 297 6.11 -8.90 -0.29
N VAL A 298 5.49 -7.98 0.44
CA VAL A 298 4.15 -7.53 0.12
C VAL A 298 4.26 -6.06 -0.23
N LEU A 299 4.31 -5.81 -1.54
CA LEU A 299 4.26 -4.48 -2.11
C LEU A 299 2.80 -4.05 -2.15
N PHE A 300 2.45 -3.16 -1.24
CA PHE A 300 1.09 -2.72 -1.05
C PHE A 300 0.98 -1.28 -1.51
N ILE A 301 0.21 -1.05 -2.56
CA ILE A 301 -0.03 0.31 -3.05
C ILE A 301 -1.42 0.72 -2.59
N LYS A 302 -1.41 1.64 -1.62
CA LYS A 302 -2.59 2.17 -0.99
C LYS A 302 -2.99 3.49 -1.64
N ILE A 303 -4.22 3.55 -2.17
CA ILE A 303 -4.76 4.75 -2.80
C ILE A 303 -5.49 5.59 -1.75
N GLN A 304 -4.85 6.65 -1.26
CA GLN A 304 -5.42 7.46 -0.17
C GLN A 304 -6.29 8.62 -0.61
N HIS A 305 -6.28 9.02 -1.88
CA HIS A 305 -7.20 10.04 -2.36
C HIS A 305 -7.47 9.84 -3.85
N VAL A 306 -8.65 9.33 -4.19
CA VAL A 306 -9.13 9.31 -5.58
C VAL A 306 -9.65 10.71 -5.91
N GLN A 307 -8.77 11.55 -6.44
CA GLN A 307 -9.21 12.59 -7.37
C GLN A 307 -8.47 12.53 -8.72
N SER A 308 -7.38 11.78 -8.84
CA SER A 308 -6.67 11.65 -10.11
C SER A 308 -6.82 10.23 -10.68
N ARG A 309 -7.77 10.15 -11.62
CA ARG A 309 -8.47 8.95 -12.14
C ARG A 309 -7.67 8.10 -13.13
N TYR A 310 -6.37 8.33 -13.25
CA TYR A 310 -5.49 7.67 -14.25
C TYR A 310 -4.31 6.95 -13.63
N TRP A 311 -4.27 6.91 -12.31
CA TRP A 311 -3.08 6.52 -11.59
C TRP A 311 -3.09 5.09 -11.08
N ASN A 312 -4.23 4.41 -11.24
CA ASN A 312 -4.34 2.95 -11.24
C ASN A 312 -3.56 2.31 -12.40
N LYS A 313 -3.02 3.14 -13.33
CA LYS A 313 -2.20 2.73 -14.48
C LYS A 313 -0.75 2.40 -14.13
N ILE A 314 -0.20 2.83 -12.98
CA ILE A 314 1.16 2.42 -12.58
C ILE A 314 1.22 0.90 -12.33
N TYR A 315 0.13 0.30 -11.86
CA TYR A 315 0.07 -1.10 -11.45
C TYR A 315 0.28 -2.10 -12.57
N SER A 316 -0.08 -1.73 -13.80
CA SER A 316 0.07 -2.52 -15.02
C SER A 316 1.48 -2.46 -15.61
N PHE A 317 2.33 -1.60 -15.07
CA PHE A 317 3.77 -1.58 -15.29
C PHE A 317 4.52 -2.41 -14.23
N PHE A 318 3.81 -3.21 -13.43
CA PHE A 318 4.37 -4.31 -12.66
C PHE A 318 3.82 -5.63 -13.23
#